data_AF-B6XII1-F1
#
_entry.id   AF-B6XII1-F1
#
_cell.length_a   1.000
_cell.length_b   1.000
_cell.length_c   1.000
_cell.angle_alpha   90.00
_cell.angle_beta   90.00
_cell.angle_gamma   90.00
#
_symmetry.space_group_name_H-M   'P 1'
#
loop_
_entity.id
_entity.type
_entity.pdbx_description
1 polymer ?
#
loop_
_entity_poly.entity_id
_entity_poly.type
_entity_poly.pdbx_seq_one_letter_code
_entity_poly.pdbx_strand_id
1 'polypeptide(L)'
;KIRKQSSALLKSGLAPRKMKELQRRFFARRIKRGAGLDEMSFWFGLNAIKVTRLRGRTVGKIPPRHRRRDKRTGRFIPAAQRRQYVARFEPKGQRLLPQHYPDGMVGRTSQGQRTIKVRHPLTRRWREALIDIAPALHDHLEDTLFAECVAVFMKEFESDIRRRVKHNITVKPTSSGGY
;
A
#
# COMPACT_ATOMS: atom_id res chain seq x y z
N LYS A 1 0.95 17.64 -17.66
CA LYS A 1 0.01 16.77 -18.41
C LYS A 1 0.12 15.31 -17.96
N ILE A 2 1.33 14.77 -17.84
CA ILE A 2 1.61 13.37 -17.49
C ILE A 2 1.09 12.97 -16.09
N ARG A 3 1.35 13.74 -15.02
CA ARG A 3 0.71 13.50 -13.69
C ARG A 3 -0.82 13.30 -13.71
N LYS A 4 -1.54 14.00 -14.61
CA LYS A 4 -2.99 13.84 -14.80
C LYS A 4 -3.30 12.51 -15.49
N GLN A 5 -2.54 12.15 -16.54
CA GLN A 5 -2.63 10.86 -17.24
C GLN A 5 -2.27 9.69 -16.33
N SER A 6 -1.15 9.74 -15.61
CA SER A 6 -0.75 8.73 -14.62
C SER A 6 -1.79 8.58 -13.51
N SER A 7 -2.37 9.69 -13.02
CA SER A 7 -3.44 9.61 -12.03
C SER A 7 -4.73 8.97 -12.57
N ALA A 8 -5.03 9.15 -13.87
CA ALA A 8 -6.18 8.54 -14.51
C ALA A 8 -5.95 7.03 -14.72
N LEU A 9 -4.75 6.63 -15.15
CA LEU A 9 -4.35 5.24 -15.31
C LEU A 9 -4.32 4.48 -13.98
N LEU A 10 -3.79 5.10 -12.91
CA LEU A 10 -3.88 4.54 -11.56
C LEU A 10 -5.32 4.42 -11.08
N LYS A 11 -6.19 5.36 -11.47
CA LYS A 11 -7.61 5.33 -11.13
C LYS A 11 -8.35 4.19 -11.83
N SER A 12 -8.09 3.96 -13.13
CA SER A 12 -8.72 2.87 -13.88
C SER A 12 -8.13 1.51 -13.50
N GLY A 13 -6.81 1.43 -13.33
CA GLY A 13 -6.10 0.19 -13.03
C GLY A 13 -6.37 -0.37 -11.63
N LEU A 14 -6.28 0.47 -10.58
CA LEU A 14 -6.44 0.03 -9.19
C LEU A 14 -7.83 0.33 -8.60
N ALA A 15 -8.53 1.32 -9.14
CA ALA A 15 -9.78 1.84 -8.58
C ALA A 15 -9.71 2.19 -7.07
N PRO A 16 -8.84 3.13 -6.63
CA PRO A 16 -8.82 3.63 -5.25
C PRO A 16 -10.16 4.17 -4.79
N ARG A 17 -10.49 3.98 -3.51
CA ARG A 17 -11.57 4.76 -2.87
C ARG A 17 -11.18 6.23 -2.73
N LYS A 18 -9.96 6.48 -2.22
CA LYS A 18 -9.41 7.81 -1.98
C LYS A 18 -8.06 7.94 -2.71
N MET A 19 -8.03 8.74 -3.76
CA MET A 19 -6.82 8.92 -4.58
C MET A 19 -5.66 9.50 -3.77
N LYS A 20 -5.93 10.45 -2.86
CA LYS A 20 -4.93 11.06 -1.98
C LYS A 20 -4.14 10.04 -1.16
N GLU A 21 -4.75 8.91 -0.77
CA GLU A 21 -4.08 7.90 0.05
C GLU A 21 -3.11 7.03 -0.75
N LEU A 22 -3.43 6.75 -2.02
CA LEU A 22 -2.50 6.10 -2.94
C LEU A 22 -1.40 7.08 -3.38
N GLN A 23 -1.74 8.33 -3.68
CA GLN A 23 -0.77 9.38 -4.01
C GLN A 23 0.23 9.69 -2.90
N ARG A 24 -0.15 9.59 -1.62
CA ARG A 24 0.81 9.75 -0.50
C ARG A 24 1.82 8.61 -0.42
N ARG A 25 1.47 7.45 -0.97
CA ARG A 25 2.33 6.25 -0.96
C ARG A 25 3.26 6.22 -2.16
N PHE A 26 2.76 6.65 -3.31
CA PHE A 26 3.58 6.85 -4.50
C PHE A 26 4.45 8.10 -4.32
N PHE A 27 5.72 8.01 -4.68
CA PHE A 27 6.65 9.15 -4.69
C PHE A 27 6.91 9.77 -3.30
N ALA A 28 7.11 8.93 -2.29
CA ALA A 28 7.83 9.44 -1.12
C ALA A 28 9.28 9.69 -1.55
N ARG A 29 9.63 10.98 -1.64
CA ARG A 29 10.97 11.46 -1.93
C ARG A 29 11.70 11.70 -0.61
N ARG A 30 12.86 11.09 -0.43
CA ARG A 30 13.76 11.41 0.67
C ARG A 30 15.02 12.03 0.08
N ILE A 31 15.32 13.24 0.54
CA ILE A 31 16.59 13.91 0.24
C ILE A 31 17.41 13.85 1.52
N LYS A 32 18.60 13.27 1.45
CA LYS A 32 19.59 13.44 2.50
C LYS A 32 20.53 14.55 2.06
N ARG A 33 20.57 15.62 2.84
CA ARG A 33 21.50 16.74 2.65
C ARG A 33 22.58 16.63 3.71
N GLY A 34 23.84 16.63 3.29
CA GLY A 34 24.98 16.47 4.20
C GLY A 34 26.22 17.15 3.66
N ALA A 35 27.34 16.96 4.37
CA ALA A 35 28.65 17.48 3.94
C ALA A 35 29.16 16.84 2.63
N GLY A 36 28.60 15.69 2.24
CA GLY A 36 28.86 14.99 0.97
C GLY A 36 27.90 15.39 -0.16
N LEU A 37 27.82 14.55 -1.20
CA LEU A 37 26.83 14.67 -2.28
C LEU A 37 25.42 14.42 -1.74
N ASP A 38 24.45 15.19 -2.24
CA ASP A 38 23.04 14.98 -1.89
C ASP A 38 22.55 13.66 -2.48
N GLU A 39 21.94 12.81 -1.63
CA GLU A 39 21.32 11.55 -2.06
C GLU A 39 19.82 11.76 -2.18
N MET A 40 19.24 11.33 -3.31
CA MET A 40 17.79 11.30 -3.47
C MET A 40 17.30 9.88 -3.76
N SER A 41 16.45 9.39 -2.86
CA SER A 41 15.81 8.07 -3.00
C SER A 41 14.31 8.24 -3.29
N PHE A 42 13.80 7.44 -4.23
CA PHE A 42 12.37 7.37 -4.53
C PHE A 42 11.77 6.08 -3.99
N TRP A 43 10.66 6.22 -3.27
CA TRP A 43 9.82 5.09 -2.89
C TRP A 43 8.51 5.09 -3.68
N PHE A 44 8.28 4.01 -4.42
CA PHE A 44 7.12 3.87 -5.32
C PHE A 44 5.90 3.23 -4.65
N GLY A 45 5.92 2.95 -3.34
CA GLY A 45 4.69 2.64 -2.61
C GLY A 45 4.00 1.32 -2.98
N LEU A 46 4.67 0.41 -3.70
CA LEU A 46 4.14 -0.82 -4.29
C LEU A 46 3.71 -1.91 -3.30
N ASN A 47 3.88 -1.70 -2.00
CA ASN A 47 3.48 -2.67 -0.99
C ASN A 47 2.00 -3.04 -1.11
N ALA A 48 1.65 -4.25 -0.68
CA ALA A 48 0.27 -4.68 -0.60
C ALA A 48 -0.61 -3.67 0.19
N ILE A 49 -1.86 -3.51 -0.24
CA ILE A 49 -2.78 -2.50 0.29
C ILE A 49 -4.01 -3.18 0.88
N LYS A 50 -4.64 -2.54 1.87
CA LYS A 50 -5.87 -3.09 2.45
C LYS A 50 -6.98 -3.09 1.42
N VAL A 51 -7.75 -4.17 1.39
CA VAL A 51 -8.95 -4.32 0.53
C VAL A 51 -9.92 -3.14 0.68
N THR A 52 -10.06 -2.59 1.89
CA THR A 52 -10.92 -1.42 2.19
C THR A 52 -10.52 -0.15 1.45
N ARG A 53 -9.25 0.00 1.07
CA ARG A 53 -8.75 1.18 0.36
C ARG A 53 -9.12 1.17 -1.12
N LEU A 54 -9.56 0.01 -1.63
CA LEU A 54 -9.96 -0.17 -3.01
C LEU A 54 -11.48 -0.19 -3.19
N ARG A 55 -11.91 0.19 -4.38
CA ARG A 55 -13.29 -0.01 -4.85
C ARG A 55 -13.41 -1.43 -5.36
N GLY A 56 -14.54 -2.06 -5.04
CA GLY A 56 -14.82 -3.43 -5.40
C GLY A 56 -15.92 -4.00 -4.52
N ARG A 57 -16.27 -5.25 -4.78
CA ARG A 57 -17.27 -6.01 -4.03
C ARG A 57 -16.57 -6.97 -3.08
N THR A 58 -16.94 -6.91 -1.81
CA THR A 58 -16.55 -7.93 -0.82
C THR A 58 -17.65 -8.98 -0.73
N VAL A 59 -17.33 -10.21 -1.15
CA VAL A 59 -18.23 -11.35 -1.16
C VAL A 59 -17.95 -12.24 0.04
N GLY A 60 -19.01 -12.76 0.67
CA GLY A 60 -18.94 -13.59 1.88
C GLY A 60 -19.89 -13.10 2.96
N LYS A 61 -20.18 -13.94 3.97
CA LYS A 61 -21.13 -13.61 5.04
C LYS A 61 -20.42 -12.95 6.22
N ILE A 62 -21.05 -11.94 6.81
CA ILE A 62 -20.61 -11.39 8.11
C ILE A 62 -21.12 -12.35 9.19
N PRO A 63 -20.23 -12.99 9.98
CA PRO A 63 -20.68 -13.90 11.01
C PRO A 63 -21.44 -13.16 12.12
N PRO A 64 -22.50 -13.75 12.69
CA PRO A 64 -23.17 -13.18 13.83
C PRO A 64 -22.22 -13.11 15.02
N ARG A 65 -22.37 -12.08 15.86
CA ARG A 65 -21.58 -11.97 17.09
C ARG A 65 -21.91 -13.15 18.00
N HIS A 66 -20.87 -13.84 18.48
CA HIS A 66 -21.03 -14.93 19.44
C HIS A 66 -21.63 -14.40 20.75
N ARG A 67 -22.71 -15.04 21.23
CA ARG A 67 -23.42 -14.65 22.46
C ARG A 67 -23.56 -15.79 23.48
N ARG A 68 -23.21 -17.03 23.13
CA ARG A 68 -23.45 -18.17 24.01
C ARG A 68 -22.52 -18.12 25.21
N ARG A 69 -23.09 -18.32 26.39
CA ARG A 69 -22.36 -18.36 27.66
C ARG A 69 -22.68 -19.67 28.37
N ASP A 70 -21.72 -20.13 29.16
CA ASP A 70 -21.90 -21.24 30.07
C ASP A 70 -22.88 -20.81 31.16
N LYS A 71 -23.91 -21.62 31.40
CA LYS A 71 -24.96 -21.34 32.40
C LYS A 71 -24.42 -21.34 33.82
N ARG A 72 -23.37 -22.12 34.10
CA ARG A 72 -22.81 -22.26 35.45
C ARG A 72 -21.78 -21.18 35.77
N THR A 73 -20.90 -20.85 34.82
CA THR A 73 -19.77 -19.92 35.04
C THR A 73 -20.00 -18.52 34.47
N GLY A 74 -21.03 -18.31 33.64
CA GLY A 74 -21.30 -17.05 32.95
C GLY A 74 -20.27 -16.67 31.87
N ARG A 75 -19.20 -17.46 31.69
CA ARG A 75 -18.14 -17.23 30.70
C ARG A 75 -18.62 -17.58 29.30
N PHE A 76 -18.02 -16.96 28.27
CA PHE A 76 -18.32 -17.36 26.89
C PHE A 76 -17.82 -18.78 26.62
N ILE A 77 -18.69 -19.62 26.05
CA ILE A 77 -18.27 -20.94 25.58
C ILE A 77 -17.58 -20.83 24.21
N PRO A 78 -16.63 -21.71 23.88
CA PRO A 78 -16.11 -21.79 22.53
C PRO A 78 -17.24 -22.14 21.55
N ALA A 79 -17.23 -21.51 20.37
CA ALA A 79 -18.17 -21.87 19.31
C ALA A 79 -17.90 -23.31 18.85
N ALA A 80 -18.95 -24.14 18.79
CA ALA A 80 -18.87 -25.58 18.54
C ALA A 80 -18.21 -25.98 17.20
N GLN A 81 -18.17 -25.08 16.22
CA GLN A 81 -17.42 -25.29 14.97
C GLN A 81 -16.78 -23.97 14.52
N ARG A 82 -15.50 -24.05 14.12
CA ARG A 82 -14.87 -23.04 13.27
C ARG A 82 -15.53 -23.14 11.90
N ARG A 83 -16.58 -22.36 11.67
CA ARG A 83 -17.15 -22.20 10.32
C ARG A 83 -16.01 -21.72 9.41
N GLN A 84 -15.69 -22.52 8.40
CA GLN A 84 -14.80 -22.09 7.32
C GLN A 84 -15.56 -21.02 6.54
N TYR A 85 -15.16 -19.77 6.73
CA TYR A 85 -15.68 -18.66 5.95
C TYR A 85 -14.81 -18.52 4.72
N VAL A 86 -15.44 -18.52 3.55
CA VAL A 86 -14.79 -18.15 2.30
C VAL A 86 -15.12 -16.69 2.04
N ALA A 87 -14.11 -15.83 2.14
CA ALA A 87 -14.22 -14.43 1.77
C ALA A 87 -13.50 -14.20 0.44
N ARG A 88 -14.12 -13.42 -0.44
CA ARG A 88 -13.54 -13.03 -1.73
C ARG A 88 -13.65 -11.52 -1.89
N PHE A 89 -12.65 -10.93 -2.52
CA PHE A 89 -12.70 -9.56 -2.99
C PHE A 89 -12.66 -9.52 -4.51
N GLU A 90 -13.63 -8.84 -5.10
CA GLU A 90 -13.73 -8.59 -6.53
C GLU A 90 -13.44 -7.11 -6.76
N PRO A 91 -12.20 -6.73 -7.14
CA PRO A 91 -11.82 -5.35 -7.36
C PRO A 91 -12.56 -4.76 -8.57
N LYS A 92 -12.79 -3.45 -8.54
CA LYS A 92 -13.29 -2.71 -9.73
C LYS A 92 -12.15 -2.25 -10.64
N GLY A 93 -10.91 -2.28 -10.15
CA GLY A 93 -9.73 -1.92 -10.93
C GLY A 93 -9.44 -2.95 -12.01
N GLN A 94 -9.23 -2.51 -13.24
CA GLN A 94 -9.08 -3.39 -14.41
C GLN A 94 -7.81 -4.28 -14.34
N ARG A 95 -6.80 -3.84 -13.60
CA ARG A 95 -5.50 -4.53 -13.51
C ARG A 95 -5.37 -5.42 -12.28
N LEU A 96 -6.39 -5.47 -11.43
CA LEU A 96 -6.39 -6.30 -10.24
C LEU A 96 -7.29 -7.51 -10.47
N LEU A 97 -6.76 -8.68 -10.16
CA LEU A 97 -7.54 -9.91 -10.23
C LEU A 97 -8.38 -10.11 -8.96
N PRO A 98 -9.55 -10.77 -9.06
CA PRO A 98 -10.29 -11.21 -7.88
C PRO A 98 -9.43 -12.07 -6.96
N GLN A 99 -9.44 -11.77 -5.66
CA GLN A 99 -8.62 -12.47 -4.68
C GLN A 99 -9.49 -13.24 -3.69
N HIS A 100 -9.07 -14.46 -3.39
CA HIS A 100 -9.70 -15.32 -2.39
C HIS A 100 -8.89 -15.30 -1.11
N TYR A 101 -9.58 -15.31 0.02
CA TYR A 101 -8.98 -15.34 1.35
C TYR A 101 -9.54 -16.55 2.10
N PRO A 102 -8.85 -17.71 2.01
CA PRO A 102 -9.17 -18.87 2.83
C PRO A 102 -9.16 -18.49 4.32
N ASP A 103 -10.15 -18.96 5.06
CA ASP A 103 -10.38 -18.63 6.48
C ASP A 103 -10.57 -17.12 6.78
N GLY A 104 -10.72 -16.31 5.73
CA GLY A 104 -11.05 -14.90 5.83
C GLY A 104 -12.52 -14.73 6.21
N MET A 105 -12.79 -13.84 7.17
CA MET A 105 -14.16 -13.46 7.52
C MET A 105 -14.49 -12.07 7.01
N VAL A 106 -15.70 -11.89 6.49
CA VAL A 106 -16.19 -10.55 6.17
C VAL A 106 -16.55 -9.84 7.47
N GLY A 107 -16.14 -8.59 7.60
CA GLY A 107 -16.48 -7.76 8.74
C GLY A 107 -16.71 -6.30 8.34
N ARG A 108 -16.78 -5.44 9.35
CA ARG A 108 -16.79 -3.99 9.16
C ARG A 108 -15.60 -3.35 9.86
N THR A 109 -15.12 -2.25 9.30
CA THR A 109 -14.18 -1.33 9.95
C THR A 109 -14.92 -0.49 11.01
N SER A 110 -14.17 0.28 11.81
CA SER A 110 -14.77 1.26 12.74
C SER A 110 -15.64 2.30 12.03
N GLN A 111 -15.31 2.62 10.78
CA GLN A 111 -16.04 3.53 9.90
C GLN A 111 -17.23 2.85 9.18
N GLY A 112 -17.62 1.64 9.60
CA GLY A 112 -18.74 0.90 9.03
C GLY A 112 -18.49 0.27 7.66
N GLN A 113 -17.31 0.44 7.07
CA GLN A 113 -17.00 -0.07 5.74
C GLN A 113 -16.81 -1.58 5.76
N ARG A 114 -17.40 -2.29 4.78
CA ARG A 114 -17.20 -3.73 4.63
C ARG A 114 -15.74 -4.03 4.28
N THR A 115 -15.16 -5.01 4.98
CA THR A 115 -13.77 -5.44 4.84
C THR A 115 -13.68 -6.95 4.96
N ILE A 116 -12.51 -7.49 4.62
CA ILE A 116 -12.16 -8.88 4.91
C ILE A 116 -11.13 -8.85 6.04
N LYS A 117 -11.36 -9.67 7.07
CA LYS A 117 -10.43 -9.87 8.17
C LYS A 117 -9.80 -11.25 8.02
N VAL A 118 -8.48 -11.27 8.04
CA VAL A 118 -7.67 -12.49 8.00
C VAL A 118 -6.88 -12.61 9.29
N ARG A 119 -6.59 -13.85 9.68
CA ARG A 119 -5.79 -14.11 10.88
C ARG A 119 -4.33 -14.22 10.48
N HIS A 120 -3.46 -13.47 11.15
CA HIS A 120 -2.02 -13.57 10.88
C HIS A 120 -1.53 -15.00 11.16
N PRO A 121 -0.74 -15.63 10.28
CA PRO A 121 -0.32 -17.02 10.46
C PRO A 121 0.50 -17.21 11.75
N LEU A 122 1.50 -16.36 11.97
CA LEU A 122 2.37 -16.40 13.16
C LEU A 122 1.69 -15.87 14.43
N THR A 123 1.35 -14.57 14.46
CA THR A 123 0.84 -13.91 15.68
C THR A 123 -0.61 -14.22 16.02
N ARG A 124 -1.35 -14.90 15.13
CA ARG A 124 -2.78 -15.23 15.28
C ARG A 124 -3.68 -14.01 15.52
N ARG A 125 -3.19 -12.78 15.34
CA ARG A 125 -3.96 -11.53 15.48
C ARG A 125 -4.82 -11.31 14.23
N TRP A 126 -6.01 -10.74 14.44
CA TRP A 126 -6.87 -10.32 13.33
C TRP A 126 -6.35 -9.05 12.67
N ARG A 127 -6.24 -9.06 11.34
CA ARG A 127 -5.87 -7.90 10.52
C ARG A 127 -6.81 -7.80 9.32
N GLU A 128 -6.84 -6.64 8.69
CA GLU A 128 -7.53 -6.51 7.40
C GLU A 128 -6.73 -7.22 6.31
N ALA A 129 -7.45 -7.83 5.37
CA ALA A 129 -6.89 -8.47 4.20
C ALA A 129 -6.15 -7.45 3.34
N LEU A 130 -5.02 -7.90 2.80
CA LEU A 130 -4.19 -7.13 1.88
C LEU A 130 -4.32 -7.73 0.48
N ILE A 131 -4.21 -6.87 -0.53
CA ILE A 131 -4.07 -7.24 -1.94
C ILE A 131 -2.75 -6.70 -2.45
N ASP A 132 -1.99 -7.56 -3.13
CA ASP A 132 -0.78 -7.14 -3.77
C ASP A 132 -1.12 -6.31 -5.02
N ILE A 133 -0.44 -5.17 -5.14
CA ILE A 133 -0.64 -4.22 -6.24
C ILE A 133 0.61 -4.10 -7.11
N ALA A 134 1.74 -4.69 -6.70
CA ALA A 134 2.99 -4.58 -7.43
C ALA A 134 2.86 -5.12 -8.86
N PRO A 135 2.31 -6.32 -9.12
CA PRO A 135 2.19 -6.83 -10.49
C PRO A 135 1.31 -5.96 -11.39
N ALA A 136 0.28 -5.34 -10.84
CA ALA A 136 -0.66 -4.50 -11.60
C ALA A 136 -0.07 -3.14 -12.03
N LEU A 137 1.04 -2.74 -11.41
CA LEU A 137 1.60 -1.40 -11.50
C LEU A 137 3.04 -1.34 -11.94
N HIS A 138 3.75 -2.46 -11.92
CA HIS A 138 5.17 -2.53 -12.25
C HIS A 138 5.43 -1.96 -13.65
N ASP A 139 4.78 -2.52 -14.67
CA ASP A 139 4.92 -2.07 -16.06
C ASP A 139 4.58 -0.58 -16.24
N HIS A 140 3.55 -0.08 -15.54
CA HIS A 140 3.18 1.34 -15.63
C HIS A 140 4.21 2.26 -14.96
N LEU A 141 4.81 1.81 -13.86
CA LEU A 141 5.85 2.56 -13.19
C LEU A 141 7.06 2.70 -14.12
N GLU A 142 7.51 1.59 -14.69
CA GLU A 142 8.65 1.53 -15.61
C GLU A 142 8.45 2.45 -16.82
N ASP A 143 7.33 2.31 -17.53
CA ASP A 143 7.12 3.04 -18.78
C ASP A 143 6.88 4.54 -18.59
N THR A 144 6.16 4.93 -17.53
CA THR A 144 5.63 6.30 -17.40
C THR A 144 6.27 7.10 -16.28
N LEU A 145 6.56 6.47 -15.15
CA LEU A 145 6.90 7.18 -13.91
C LEU A 145 8.41 7.29 -13.69
N PHE A 146 9.21 6.35 -14.20
CA PHE A 146 10.67 6.44 -14.14
C PHE A 146 11.21 7.65 -14.91
N ALA A 147 10.72 7.91 -16.12
CA ALA A 147 11.14 9.07 -16.91
C ALA A 147 10.89 10.40 -16.17
N GLU A 148 9.73 10.55 -15.52
CA GLU A 148 9.43 11.73 -14.70
C GLU A 148 10.32 11.81 -13.45
N CYS A 149 10.57 10.67 -12.80
CA CYS A 149 11.45 10.59 -11.63
C CYS A 149 12.86 11.06 -11.97
N VAL A 150 13.42 10.64 -13.11
CA VAL A 150 14.73 11.07 -13.58
C VAL A 150 14.72 12.57 -13.86
N ALA A 151 13.70 13.11 -14.53
CA ALA A 151 13.63 14.54 -14.78
C ALA A 151 13.57 15.39 -13.49
N VAL A 152 12.79 14.95 -12.49
CA VAL A 152 12.75 15.59 -11.16
C VAL A 152 14.10 15.46 -10.46
N PHE A 153 14.76 14.30 -10.57
CA PHE A 153 16.09 14.07 -10.02
C PHE A 153 17.11 15.02 -10.61
N MET A 154 17.19 15.10 -11.93
CA MET A 154 18.15 15.96 -12.62
C MET A 154 17.92 17.43 -12.28
N LYS A 155 16.66 17.87 -12.18
CA LYS A 155 16.35 19.25 -11.78
C LYS A 155 16.82 19.59 -10.36
N GLU A 156 16.61 18.68 -9.41
CA GLU A 156 17.03 18.89 -8.03
C GLU A 156 18.55 18.83 -7.90
N PHE A 157 19.18 17.91 -8.62
CA PHE A 157 20.64 17.76 -8.67
C PHE A 157 21.32 18.99 -9.29
N GLU A 158 20.79 19.50 -10.41
CA GLU A 158 21.26 20.74 -11.04
C GLU A 158 21.09 21.94 -10.09
N SER A 159 19.96 22.02 -9.38
CA SER A 159 19.73 23.07 -8.38
C SER A 159 20.72 22.97 -7.22
N ASP A 160 21.08 21.77 -6.79
CA ASP A 160 22.07 21.57 -5.73
C ASP A 160 23.47 21.99 -6.19
N ILE A 161 23.91 21.53 -7.38
CA ILE A 161 25.20 21.94 -7.97
C ILE A 161 25.29 23.46 -8.10
N ARG A 162 24.27 24.11 -8.68
CA ARG A 162 24.24 25.57 -8.83
C ARG A 162 24.36 26.28 -7.49
N ARG A 163 23.68 25.79 -6.46
CA ARG A 163 23.78 26.35 -5.10
C ARG A 163 25.20 26.19 -4.56
N ARG A 164 25.82 25.02 -4.70
CA ARG A 164 27.18 24.78 -4.21
C ARG A 164 28.21 25.66 -4.91
N VAL A 165 28.13 25.79 -6.23
CA VAL A 165 28.98 26.71 -7.01
C VAL A 165 28.79 28.15 -6.53
N LYS A 166 27.55 28.62 -6.41
CA LYS A 166 27.24 29.99 -5.96
C LYS A 166 27.79 30.30 -4.56
N HIS A 167 27.80 29.33 -3.66
CA HIS A 167 28.27 29.49 -2.29
C HIS A 167 29.69 28.96 -2.06
N ASN A 168 30.41 28.61 -3.13
CA ASN A 168 31.75 28.05 -3.11
C ASN A 168 31.92 26.85 -2.15
N ILE A 169 30.90 26.00 -2.07
CA ILE A 169 30.86 24.83 -1.19
C ILE A 169 31.60 23.69 -1.89
N THR A 170 32.77 23.32 -1.37
CA THR A 170 33.54 22.17 -1.84
C THR A 170 33.09 20.90 -1.10
N VAL A 171 32.82 19.84 -1.87
CA VAL A 171 32.38 18.55 -1.34
C VAL A 171 33.55 17.59 -1.35
N LYS A 172 33.91 17.01 -0.20
CA LYS A 172 34.89 15.93 -0.17
C LYS A 172 34.20 14.62 -0.60
N PRO A 173 34.77 13.81 -1.49
CA PRO A 173 34.22 12.49 -1.79
C PRO A 173 34.23 11.67 -0.49
N THR A 174 33.06 11.20 -0.07
CA THR A 174 32.94 10.23 1.02
C THR A 174 33.55 8.92 0.52
N SER A 175 34.69 8.52 1.08
CA SER A 175 35.25 7.18 0.93
C SER A 175 34.29 6.17 1.59
N SER A 176 33.29 5.69 0.85
CA SER A 176 32.51 4.54 1.28
C SER A 176 33.38 3.29 1.08
N GLY A 177 34.03 2.86 2.15
CA GLY A 177 34.79 1.62 2.18
C GLY A 177 33.90 0.38 2.09
N GLY A 178 34.52 -0.71 1.63
CA GLY A 178 34.07 -2.08 1.82
C GLY A 178 33.05 -2.57 0.80
N TYR A 179 33.54 -3.37 -0.16
CA TYR A 179 32.75 -4.34 -0.91
C TYR A 179 32.09 -5.37 0.03
#